data_AF-A0A438GSK6-F1
#
_entry.id   AF-A0A438GSK6-F1
#
_cell.length_a   1.000
_cell.length_b   1.000
_cell.length_c   1.000
_cell.angle_alpha   90.00
_cell.angle_beta   90.00
_cell.angle_gamma   90.00
#
_symmetry.space_group_name_H-M   'P 1'
#
loop_
_entity.id
_entity.type
_entity.pdbx_description
1 polymer ?
#
loop_
_entity_poly.entity_id
_entity_poly.type
_entity_poly.pdbx_seq_one_letter_code
_entity_poly.pdbx_strand_id
1 'polypeptide(L)'
;MQMLLEPLHLLKKVDVELNITQGVLEGMDILERALERGSYAFGEPCEFGCYLVVDPNNPASEIVKNFSPLPFALCPHVPLGSLPDWNAIISSNPSEDALDLLSAPSSNSSNNVMELVKFDPSKKSVSLLMSGFNKSEIKLYQYRGGSELLVEPGDQRRVIHLPPKIQGKVGGAKFADRKLVITMR
;
A
#
# COMPACT_ATOMS: atom_id res chain seq x y z
N MET A 1 -52.50 8.92 5.85
CA MET A 1 -51.33 8.10 5.44
C MET A 1 -51.27 7.79 3.93
N GLN A 2 -52.21 8.29 3.09
CA GLN A 2 -52.20 8.06 1.63
C GLN A 2 -51.44 9.14 0.81
N MET A 3 -51.18 10.32 1.36
CA MET A 3 -50.56 11.45 0.61
C MET A 3 -49.08 11.29 0.22
N LEU A 4 -48.37 10.28 0.72
CA LEU A 4 -46.95 10.05 0.39
C LEU A 4 -46.73 8.91 -0.61
N LEU A 5 -47.76 8.12 -0.93
CA LEU A 5 -47.61 6.92 -1.74
C LEU A 5 -47.72 7.20 -3.24
N GLU A 6 -48.51 8.21 -3.62
CA GLU A 6 -48.70 8.59 -5.01
C GLU A 6 -47.46 9.23 -5.66
N PRO A 7 -46.77 10.20 -5.02
CA PRO A 7 -45.54 10.79 -5.57
C PRO A 7 -44.43 9.75 -5.75
N LEU A 8 -44.37 8.74 -4.88
CA LEU A 8 -43.38 7.66 -4.94
C LEU A 8 -43.60 6.74 -6.14
N HIS A 9 -44.87 6.45 -6.49
CA HIS A 9 -45.20 5.66 -7.67
C HIS A 9 -44.88 6.41 -8.98
N LEU A 10 -45.12 7.72 -9.00
CA LEU A 10 -44.77 8.57 -10.15
C LEU A 10 -43.25 8.63 -10.34
N LEU A 11 -42.48 8.80 -9.26
CA LEU A 11 -41.01 8.75 -9.31
C LEU A 11 -40.48 7.41 -9.81
N LYS A 12 -41.06 6.28 -9.36
CA LYS A 12 -40.68 4.95 -9.88
C LYS A 12 -41.00 4.79 -11.37
N LYS A 13 -42.13 5.31 -11.84
CA LYS A 13 -42.50 5.26 -13.26
C LYS A 13 -41.55 6.09 -14.12
N VAL A 14 -41.18 7.28 -13.65
CA VAL A 14 -40.20 8.15 -14.32
C VAL A 14 -38.81 7.51 -14.34
N ASP A 15 -38.41 6.86 -13.24
CA ASP A 15 -37.14 6.15 -13.16
C ASP A 15 -37.06 4.97 -14.14
N VAL A 16 -38.16 4.22 -14.31
CA VAL A 16 -38.24 3.14 -15.31
C VAL A 16 -38.18 3.67 -16.75
N GLU A 17 -38.80 4.82 -17.05
CA GLU A 17 -38.74 5.41 -18.40
C GLU A 17 -37.37 6.02 -18.73
N LEU A 18 -36.76 6.71 -17.76
CA LEU A 18 -35.51 7.44 -17.97
C LEU A 18 -34.27 6.61 -17.62
N ASN A 19 -34.47 5.40 -17.07
CA ASN A 19 -33.43 4.44 -16.68
C ASN A 19 -32.32 5.08 -15.80
N ILE A 20 -32.70 6.03 -14.94
CA ILE A 20 -31.75 6.88 -14.20
C ILE A 20 -30.99 6.05 -13.18
N THR A 21 -31.68 5.21 -12.40
CA THR A 21 -31.04 4.33 -11.42
C THR A 21 -30.07 3.36 -12.06
N GLN A 22 -30.43 2.77 -13.21
CA GLN A 22 -29.54 1.85 -13.94
C GLN A 22 -28.30 2.57 -14.48
N GLY A 23 -28.46 3.76 -15.07
CA GLY A 23 -27.32 4.55 -15.55
C GLY A 23 -26.36 4.95 -14.41
N VAL A 24 -26.90 5.27 -13.23
CA VAL A 24 -26.09 5.52 -12.03
C VAL A 24 -25.37 4.26 -11.57
N LEU A 25 -26.04 3.10 -11.54
CA LEU A 25 -25.44 1.82 -11.15
C LEU A 25 -24.31 1.41 -12.11
N GLU A 26 -24.55 1.48 -13.43
CA GLU A 26 -23.53 1.18 -14.45
C GLU A 26 -22.33 2.12 -14.35
N GLY A 27 -22.56 3.41 -14.07
CA GLY A 27 -21.50 4.38 -13.81
C GLY A 27 -20.67 4.03 -12.58
N MET A 28 -21.31 3.55 -11.50
CA MET A 28 -20.60 3.09 -10.30
C MET A 28 -19.79 1.81 -10.57
N ASP A 29 -20.31 0.86 -11.33
CA ASP A 29 -19.59 -0.36 -11.71
C ASP A 29 -18.34 -0.06 -12.55
N ILE A 30 -18.42 0.91 -13.46
CA ILE A 30 -17.26 1.37 -14.26
C ILE A 30 -16.21 2.00 -13.35
N LEU A 31 -16.64 2.84 -12.41
CA LEU A 31 -15.74 3.50 -11.46
C LEU A 31 -15.04 2.47 -10.56
N GLU A 32 -15.78 1.50 -10.02
CA GLU A 32 -15.21 0.43 -9.19
C GLU A 32 -14.17 -0.38 -9.97
N ARG A 33 -14.48 -0.77 -11.20
CA ARG A 33 -13.54 -1.48 -12.09
C ARG A 33 -12.29 -0.64 -12.40
N ALA A 34 -12.44 0.67 -12.59
CA ALA A 34 -11.31 1.57 -12.81
C ALA A 34 -10.42 1.67 -11.56
N LEU A 35 -11.01 1.77 -10.38
CA LEU A 35 -10.31 1.78 -9.11
C LEU A 35 -9.60 0.45 -8.82
N GLU A 36 -10.22 -0.68 -9.11
CA GLU A 36 -9.61 -2.01 -8.99
C GLU A 36 -8.38 -2.15 -9.89
N ARG A 37 -8.49 -1.72 -11.16
CA ARG A 37 -7.36 -1.71 -12.10
C ARG A 37 -6.23 -0.81 -11.61
N GLY A 38 -6.55 0.40 -11.15
CA GLY A 38 -5.56 1.31 -10.58
C GLY A 38 -4.87 0.70 -9.37
N SER A 39 -5.63 0.10 -8.44
CA SER A 39 -5.12 -0.56 -7.25
C SER A 39 -4.15 -1.71 -7.58
N TYR A 40 -4.48 -2.52 -8.59
CA TYR A 40 -3.61 -3.60 -9.05
C TYR A 40 -2.27 -3.07 -9.57
N ALA A 41 -2.29 -2.00 -10.37
CA ALA A 41 -1.09 -1.35 -10.87
C ALA A 41 -0.18 -0.85 -9.71
N PHE A 42 -0.75 -0.26 -8.66
CA PHE A 42 0.00 0.13 -7.46
C PHE A 42 0.47 -1.05 -6.59
N GLY A 43 -0.18 -2.21 -6.73
CA GLY A 43 0.16 -3.44 -6.01
C GLY A 43 1.29 -4.23 -6.66
N GLU A 44 1.57 -3.99 -7.95
CA GLU A 44 2.68 -4.60 -8.67
C GLU A 44 3.99 -3.80 -8.50
N PRO A 45 5.00 -4.34 -7.80
CA PRO A 45 6.28 -3.66 -7.58
C PRO A 45 7.06 -3.39 -8.88
N CYS A 46 6.62 -3.96 -10.00
CA CYS A 46 7.22 -3.81 -11.32
C CYS A 46 6.71 -2.56 -12.07
N GLU A 47 5.52 -2.04 -11.74
CA GLU A 47 4.92 -0.90 -12.45
C GLU A 47 5.17 0.43 -11.72
N PHE A 48 5.17 0.42 -10.39
CA PHE A 48 5.36 1.63 -9.58
C PHE A 48 6.36 1.40 -8.45
N GLY A 49 7.34 2.30 -8.37
CA GLY A 49 8.34 2.33 -7.30
C GLY A 49 8.60 3.75 -6.82
N CYS A 50 9.03 3.88 -5.56
CA CYS A 50 9.45 5.14 -4.99
C CYS A 50 10.74 4.95 -4.19
N TYR A 51 11.56 6.00 -4.12
CA TYR A 51 12.81 6.02 -3.38
C TYR A 51 12.77 7.10 -2.32
N LEU A 52 13.30 6.80 -1.14
CA LEU A 52 13.50 7.79 -0.09
C LEU A 52 14.90 8.38 -0.24
N VAL A 53 14.99 9.70 -0.42
CA VAL A 53 16.28 10.42 -0.47
C VAL A 53 16.49 11.11 0.86
N VAL A 54 17.65 10.89 1.47
CA VAL A 54 18.00 11.38 2.80
C VAL A 54 19.35 12.07 2.75
N ASP A 55 19.47 13.23 3.41
CA ASP A 55 20.75 13.92 3.59
C ASP A 55 21.62 13.15 4.61
N PRO A 56 22.85 12.75 4.25
CA PRO A 56 23.76 12.03 5.13
C PRO A 56 24.24 12.84 6.35
N ASN A 57 24.03 14.16 6.37
CA ASN A 57 24.32 15.01 7.53
C ASN A 57 23.27 14.89 8.65
N ASN A 58 22.12 14.27 8.39
CA ASN A 58 21.21 13.73 9.41
C ASN A 58 21.77 12.39 9.94
N PRO A 59 21.42 11.81 11.11
CA PRO A 59 22.08 10.57 11.55
C PRO A 59 21.67 9.38 10.66
N ALA A 60 22.34 9.24 9.51
CA ALA A 60 22.09 8.24 8.48
C ALA A 60 22.16 6.82 9.05
N SER A 61 23.00 6.61 10.07
CA SER A 61 23.12 5.32 10.76
C SER A 61 21.84 4.89 11.50
N GLU A 62 21.03 5.82 12.01
CA GLU A 62 19.77 5.53 12.68
C GLU A 62 18.65 5.32 11.66
N ILE A 63 18.67 6.12 10.60
CA ILE A 63 17.73 6.04 9.48
C ILE A 63 17.87 4.69 8.77
N VAL A 64 19.08 4.30 8.36
CA VAL A 64 19.34 3.01 7.72
C VAL A 64 18.91 1.84 8.61
N LYS A 65 19.16 1.93 9.92
CA LYS A 65 18.66 0.93 10.88
C LYS A 65 17.14 0.86 10.88
N ASN A 66 16.44 2.00 10.88
CA ASN A 66 14.97 2.07 10.93
C ASN A 66 14.28 1.52 9.68
N PHE A 67 14.95 1.61 8.54
CA PHE A 67 14.41 1.16 7.26
C PHE A 67 14.88 -0.24 6.84
N SER A 68 15.88 -0.82 7.50
CA SER A 68 16.27 -2.23 7.29
C SER A 68 15.02 -3.16 7.38
N PRO A 69 14.80 -4.08 6.42
CA PRO A 69 15.75 -4.56 5.42
C PRO A 69 15.68 -3.84 4.05
N LEU A 70 15.16 -2.61 3.97
CA LEU A 70 15.10 -1.87 2.69
C LEU A 70 16.53 -1.64 2.13
N PRO A 71 16.74 -1.85 0.81
CA PRO A 71 17.99 -1.53 0.18
C PRO A 71 18.22 -0.01 0.17
N PHE A 72 19.48 0.41 0.24
CA PHE A 72 19.87 1.81 0.17
C PHE A 72 21.20 1.94 -0.59
N ALA A 73 21.40 3.08 -1.25
CA ALA A 73 22.64 3.44 -1.91
C ALA A 73 22.95 4.91 -1.64
N LEU A 74 24.22 5.29 -1.79
CA LEU A 74 24.62 6.69 -1.70
C LEU A 74 24.34 7.38 -3.04
N CYS A 75 23.80 8.58 -3.01
CA CYS A 75 23.58 9.37 -4.22
C CYS A 75 24.80 10.28 -4.45
N PRO A 76 25.28 10.46 -5.70
CA PRO A 76 26.33 11.43 -5.99
C PRO A 76 25.89 12.86 -5.62
N HIS A 77 26.83 13.65 -5.11
CA HIS A 77 26.58 15.04 -4.74
C HIS A 77 26.38 15.92 -5.99
N VAL A 78 25.25 16.62 -6.07
CA VAL A 78 24.95 17.57 -7.15
C VAL A 78 25.20 19.00 -6.63
N PRO A 79 26.25 19.71 -7.11
CA PRO A 79 26.57 21.05 -6.63
C PRO A 79 25.46 22.05 -6.99
N LEU A 80 24.99 22.80 -5.98
CA LEU A 80 23.99 23.85 -6.16
C LEU A 80 24.70 25.20 -6.35
N GLY A 81 24.83 25.66 -7.60
CA GLY A 81 25.39 27.00 -7.89
C GLY A 81 26.29 27.09 -9.14
N SER A 82 26.68 25.97 -9.72
CA SER A 82 27.36 25.89 -11.03
C SER A 82 26.58 24.96 -11.96
N LEU A 83 26.79 25.07 -13.27
CA LEU A 83 26.19 24.14 -14.23
C LEU A 83 26.67 22.71 -13.90
N PRO A 84 25.78 21.75 -13.58
CA PRO A 84 26.20 20.40 -13.22
C PRO A 84 26.77 19.69 -14.44
N ASP A 85 27.96 19.10 -14.29
CA ASP A 85 28.47 18.14 -15.27
C ASP A 85 27.86 16.78 -15.01
N TRP A 86 26.72 16.51 -15.66
CA TRP A 86 26.00 15.25 -15.51
C TRP A 86 26.83 14.02 -15.90
N ASN A 87 27.73 14.13 -16.88
CA ASN A 87 28.57 13.01 -17.28
C ASN A 87 29.58 12.65 -16.18
N ALA A 88 30.19 13.66 -15.55
CA ALA A 88 31.08 13.46 -14.42
C ALA A 88 30.33 12.94 -13.17
N ILE A 89 29.10 13.42 -12.92
CA ILE A 89 28.26 13.00 -11.79
C ILE A 89 27.81 11.54 -11.96
N ILE A 90 27.31 11.16 -13.15
CA ILE A 90 26.85 9.80 -13.47
C ILE A 90 28.00 8.79 -13.54
N SER A 91 29.23 9.24 -13.81
CA SER A 91 30.41 8.37 -13.85
C SER A 91 31.15 8.30 -12.51
N SER A 92 30.65 8.95 -11.45
CA SER A 92 31.33 9.02 -10.14
C SER A 92 31.02 7.82 -9.25
N ASN A 93 31.99 7.41 -8.41
CA ASN A 93 31.94 6.19 -7.59
C ASN A 93 30.63 5.91 -6.80
N PRO A 94 29.96 6.87 -6.12
CA PRO A 94 28.71 6.57 -5.41
C PRO A 94 27.51 6.32 -6.33
N SER A 95 27.61 6.69 -7.62
CA SER A 95 26.51 6.48 -8.57
C SER A 95 26.33 5.03 -8.99
N GLU A 96 27.37 4.18 -8.93
CA GLU A 96 27.28 2.78 -9.39
C GLU A 96 26.32 1.98 -8.51
N ASP A 97 26.44 2.05 -7.19
CA ASP A 97 25.51 1.42 -6.24
C ASP A 97 24.06 1.93 -6.43
N ALA A 98 23.90 3.23 -6.68
CA ALA A 98 22.58 3.83 -6.89
C ALA A 98 21.97 3.41 -8.24
N LEU A 99 22.78 3.34 -9.30
CA LEU A 99 22.38 2.88 -10.61
C LEU A 99 22.02 1.39 -10.58
N ASP A 100 22.75 0.57 -9.83
CA ASP A 100 22.43 -0.84 -9.62
C ASP A 100 21.09 -1.01 -8.90
N LEU A 101 20.80 -0.22 -7.87
CA LEU A 101 19.49 -0.24 -7.21
C LEU A 101 18.35 0.23 -8.13
N LEU A 102 18.59 1.23 -8.99
CA LEU A 102 17.59 1.77 -9.91
C LEU A 102 17.38 0.87 -11.14
N SER A 103 18.42 0.16 -11.57
CA SER A 103 18.43 -0.71 -12.75
C SER A 103 18.09 -2.16 -12.43
N ALA A 104 18.12 -2.53 -11.14
CA ALA A 104 17.72 -3.85 -10.69
C ALA A 104 16.29 -4.13 -11.19
N PRO A 105 16.07 -5.16 -12.03
CA PRO A 105 14.73 -5.53 -12.42
C PRO A 105 13.99 -5.95 -11.15
N SER A 106 12.81 -5.38 -10.91
CA SER A 106 11.89 -5.72 -9.81
C SER A 106 11.59 -7.23 -9.69
N SER A 107 12.00 -8.01 -10.69
CA SER A 107 11.68 -9.43 -10.91
C SER A 107 12.83 -10.43 -10.65
N ASN A 108 14.10 -10.03 -10.48
CA ASN A 108 15.20 -11.01 -10.31
C ASN A 108 15.42 -11.49 -8.86
N SER A 109 14.61 -11.03 -7.90
CA SER A 109 14.59 -11.55 -6.52
C SER A 109 13.25 -12.21 -6.21
N SER A 110 12.93 -13.30 -6.92
CA SER A 110 11.77 -14.16 -6.63
C SER A 110 11.75 -14.78 -5.22
N ASN A 111 12.76 -14.52 -4.38
CA ASN A 111 12.82 -14.96 -2.99
C ASN A 111 12.88 -13.82 -1.95
N ASN A 112 12.93 -12.54 -2.36
CA ASN A 112 13.08 -11.43 -1.41
C ASN A 112 12.41 -10.12 -1.86
N VAL A 113 11.38 -10.18 -2.72
CA VAL A 113 10.45 -9.06 -2.87
C VAL A 113 9.92 -8.73 -1.47
N MET A 114 10.16 -7.50 -1.03
CA MET A 114 9.70 -6.98 0.25
C MET A 114 8.18 -6.83 0.20
N GLU A 115 7.48 -7.95 0.35
CA GLU A 115 6.04 -8.04 0.26
C GLU A 115 5.43 -7.29 1.45
N LEU A 116 4.85 -6.11 1.18
CA LEU A 116 4.28 -5.22 2.21
C LEU A 116 3.16 -5.90 3.00
N VAL A 117 2.41 -6.78 2.34
CA VAL A 117 1.31 -7.57 2.91
C VAL A 117 1.39 -8.99 2.37
N LYS A 118 1.61 -9.97 3.26
CA LYS A 118 1.64 -11.39 2.92
C LYS A 118 0.53 -12.15 3.61
N PHE A 119 -0.22 -12.93 2.83
CA PHE A 119 -1.28 -13.79 3.31
C PHE A 119 -0.77 -15.24 3.40
N ASP A 120 -0.92 -15.89 4.56
CA ASP A 120 -0.60 -17.31 4.75
C ASP A 120 -1.89 -18.07 5.13
N PRO A 121 -2.58 -18.69 4.14
CA PRO A 121 -3.79 -19.47 4.38
C PRO A 121 -3.59 -20.66 5.29
N SER A 122 -2.43 -21.29 5.24
CA SER A 122 -2.12 -22.50 6.02
C SER A 122 -2.08 -22.20 7.51
N LYS A 123 -1.55 -21.03 7.88
CA LYS A 123 -1.46 -20.57 9.27
C LYS A 123 -2.62 -19.67 9.69
N LYS A 124 -3.59 -19.42 8.81
CA LYS A 124 -4.62 -18.38 8.97
C LYS A 124 -4.03 -17.06 9.45
N SER A 125 -2.97 -16.59 8.79
CA SER A 125 -2.25 -15.39 9.25
C SER A 125 -1.99 -14.39 8.14
N VAL A 126 -1.85 -13.12 8.54
CA VAL A 126 -1.43 -12.00 7.70
C VAL A 126 -0.18 -11.40 8.30
N SER A 127 0.83 -11.17 7.47
CA SER A 127 2.05 -10.48 7.85
C SER A 127 2.14 -9.15 7.12
N LEU A 128 2.32 -8.08 7.88
CA LEU A 128 2.43 -6.73 7.37
C LEU A 128 3.82 -6.19 7.69
N LEU A 129 4.55 -5.69 6.69
CA LEU A 129 5.77 -4.95 6.97
C LEU A 129 5.41 -3.55 7.48
N MET A 130 6.07 -3.14 8.57
CA MET A 130 5.82 -1.89 9.28
C MET A 130 7.16 -1.19 9.59
N SER A 131 8.08 -1.16 8.63
CA SER A 131 9.36 -0.45 8.77
C SER A 131 9.13 1.03 9.10
N GLY A 132 10.00 1.61 9.93
CA GLY A 132 9.86 2.99 10.42
C GLY A 132 8.89 3.18 11.59
N PHE A 133 8.14 2.15 12.03
CA PHE A 133 7.20 2.28 13.15
C PHE A 133 7.54 1.37 14.33
N ASN A 134 7.30 1.88 15.53
CA ASN A 134 7.31 1.11 16.77
C ASN A 134 5.92 0.51 17.05
N LYS A 135 5.89 -0.56 17.86
CA LYS A 135 4.64 -1.23 18.24
C LYS A 135 3.60 -0.27 18.85
N SER A 136 4.03 0.72 19.63
CA SER A 136 3.15 1.70 20.29
C SER A 136 2.45 2.65 19.32
N GLU A 137 3.01 2.81 18.12
CA GLU A 137 2.52 3.74 17.10
C GLU A 137 1.52 3.05 16.16
N ILE A 138 1.31 1.74 16.32
CA ILE A 138 0.48 0.92 15.43
C ILE A 138 -0.80 0.54 16.15
N LYS A 139 -1.94 0.95 15.59
CA LYS A 139 -3.26 0.53 16.04
C LYS A 139 -3.84 -0.48 15.06
N LEU A 140 -4.54 -1.48 15.58
CA LEU A 140 -5.17 -2.54 14.81
C LEU A 140 -6.62 -2.70 15.27
N TYR A 141 -7.54 -2.69 14.31
CA TYR A 141 -8.96 -2.92 14.53
C TYR A 141 -9.48 -3.95 13.54
N GLN A 142 -10.54 -4.66 13.93
CA GLN A 142 -11.21 -5.64 13.10
C GLN A 142 -12.62 -5.14 12.75
N TYR A 143 -12.98 -5.20 11.48
CA TYR A 143 -14.27 -4.74 10.96
C TYR A 143 -15.04 -5.85 10.23
N ARG A 144 -16.31 -5.56 9.91
CA ARG A 144 -17.22 -6.38 9.09
C ARG A 144 -17.24 -7.88 9.44
N GLY A 145 -17.30 -8.19 10.74
CA GLY A 145 -17.38 -9.58 11.19
C GLY A 145 -16.10 -10.40 10.95
N GLY A 146 -14.98 -9.74 10.64
CA GLY A 146 -13.68 -10.38 10.50
C GLY A 146 -13.22 -10.66 9.07
N SER A 147 -13.85 -10.01 8.08
CA SER A 147 -13.36 -9.98 6.70
C SER A 147 -12.32 -8.88 6.46
N GLU A 148 -12.21 -7.89 7.35
CA GLU A 148 -11.38 -6.70 7.16
C GLU A 148 -10.57 -6.37 8.42
N LEU A 149 -9.32 -5.95 8.21
CA LEU A 149 -8.46 -5.38 9.25
C LEU A 149 -8.16 -3.92 8.92
N LEU A 150 -8.44 -3.01 9.86
CA LEU A 150 -7.99 -1.62 9.78
C LEU A 150 -6.67 -1.50 10.56
N VAL A 151 -5.64 -1.04 9.87
CA VAL A 151 -4.32 -0.81 10.46
C VAL A 151 -4.01 0.69 10.38
N GLU A 152 -3.67 1.27 11.52
CA GLU A 152 -3.29 2.67 11.62
C GLU A 152 -1.85 2.79 12.16
N PRO A 153 -0.82 2.83 11.28
CA PRO A 153 0.53 3.20 11.69
C PRO A 153 0.66 4.73 11.72
N GLY A 154 0.91 5.30 12.91
CA GLY A 154 0.99 6.76 13.08
C GLY A 154 -0.35 7.44 12.79
N ASP A 155 -0.39 8.26 11.75
CA ASP A 155 -1.56 8.99 11.26
C ASP A 155 -2.12 8.45 9.92
N GLN A 156 -1.49 7.43 9.34
CA GLN A 156 -1.98 6.77 8.15
C GLN A 156 -3.03 5.70 8.51
N ARG A 157 -4.01 5.48 7.63
CA ARG A 157 -5.03 4.42 7.78
C ARG A 157 -5.09 3.57 6.53
N ARG A 158 -5.08 2.24 6.70
CA ARG A 158 -5.26 1.30 5.60
C ARG A 158 -6.19 0.15 6.00
N VAL A 159 -7.08 -0.21 5.09
CA VAL A 159 -7.94 -1.40 5.22
C VAL A 159 -7.30 -2.54 4.46
N ILE A 160 -7.14 -3.68 5.13
CA ILE A 160 -6.67 -4.93 4.55
C ILE A 160 -7.85 -5.88 4.43
N HIS A 161 -8.24 -6.18 3.20
CA HIS A 161 -9.26 -7.19 2.91
C HIS A 161 -8.65 -8.58 3.05
N LEU A 162 -9.30 -9.43 3.85
CA LEU A 162 -8.83 -10.79 4.08
C LEU A 162 -9.44 -11.76 3.06
N PRO A 163 -8.63 -12.62 2.43
CA PRO A 163 -9.17 -13.64 1.55
C PRO A 163 -10.06 -14.62 2.34
N PRO A 164 -11.15 -15.16 1.75
CA PRO A 164 -12.13 -15.98 2.45
C PRO A 164 -11.54 -17.11 3.31
N LYS A 165 -10.43 -17.70 2.85
CA LYS A 165 -9.74 -18.82 3.53
C LYS A 165 -9.18 -18.46 4.91
N ILE A 166 -8.96 -17.18 5.22
CA ILE A 166 -8.39 -16.74 6.51
C ILE A 166 -9.29 -15.77 7.28
N GLN A 167 -10.49 -15.48 6.76
CA GLN A 167 -11.46 -14.66 7.49
C GLN A 167 -11.85 -15.34 8.80
N GLY A 168 -12.16 -14.54 9.82
CA GLY A 168 -12.47 -15.04 11.15
C GLY A 168 -12.22 -13.99 12.22
N LYS A 169 -12.26 -14.37 13.50
CA LYS A 169 -11.96 -13.42 14.58
C LYS A 169 -10.45 -13.28 14.76
N VAL A 170 -9.93 -12.09 15.05
CA VAL A 170 -8.51 -11.95 15.41
C VAL A 170 -8.23 -12.77 16.67
N GLY A 171 -7.38 -13.79 16.54
CA GLY A 171 -6.93 -14.64 17.63
C GLY A 171 -5.77 -14.02 18.42
N GLY A 172 -4.95 -13.21 17.74
CA GLY A 172 -3.85 -12.47 18.34
C GLY A 172 -3.04 -11.71 17.28
N ALA A 173 -2.21 -10.79 17.74
CA ALA A 173 -1.27 -10.06 16.90
C ALA A 173 0.09 -9.96 17.60
N LYS A 174 1.16 -10.13 16.84
CA LYS A 174 2.54 -10.04 17.31
C LYS A 174 3.31 -9.07 16.44
N PHE A 175 4.06 -8.18 17.08
CA PHE A 175 5.03 -7.33 16.41
C PHE A 175 6.43 -7.88 16.68
N ALA A 176 7.13 -8.32 15.63
CA ALA A 176 8.51 -8.81 15.69
C ALA A 176 9.18 -8.63 14.33
N ASP A 177 10.49 -8.40 14.32
CA ASP A 177 11.28 -8.26 13.09
C ASP A 177 10.68 -7.22 12.12
N ARG A 178 10.17 -6.09 12.67
CA ARG A 178 9.47 -5.01 11.97
C ARG A 178 8.21 -5.44 11.20
N LYS A 179 7.69 -6.63 11.51
CA LYS A 179 6.47 -7.18 10.94
C LYS A 179 5.38 -7.24 12.00
N LEU A 180 4.18 -6.82 11.62
CA LEU A 180 2.96 -7.09 12.35
C LEU A 180 2.35 -8.38 11.80
N VAL A 181 2.40 -9.44 12.57
CA VAL A 181 1.81 -10.74 12.24
C VAL A 181 0.49 -10.89 12.99
N ILE A 182 -0.61 -10.93 12.25
CA ILE A 182 -1.97 -11.14 12.77
C ILE A 182 -2.37 -12.59 12.50
N THR A 183 -2.87 -13.27 13.53
CA THR A 183 -3.39 -14.64 13.42
C THR A 183 -4.89 -14.64 13.64
N MET A 184 -5.61 -15.34 12.77
CA MET A 184 -7.07 -15.43 12.75
C MET A 184 -7.53 -16.77 13.35
N ARG A 185 -8.71 -16.80 13.98
CA ARG A 185 -9.37 -17.99 14.52
C ARG A 185 -10.60 -18.32 13.69
#